data_AF-A0A6J6PLF0-F1
#
_entry.id   AF-A0A6J6PLF0-F1
#
_cell.length_a   1.000
_cell.length_b   1.000
_cell.length_c   1.000
_cell.angle_alpha   90.00
_cell.angle_beta   90.00
_cell.angle_gamma   90.00
#
_symmetry.space_group_name_H-M   'P 1'
#
loop_
_entity.id
_entity.type
_entity.pdbx_description
1 polymer ?
#
loop_
_entity_poly.entity_id
_entity_poly.type
_entity_poly.pdbx_seq_one_letter_code
_entity_poly.pdbx_strand_id
1 'polypeptide(L)' 'MHEHLARLGVNAPASNFYALEASRRLGLGDAGAVRAGIAAYTTQDEVDRLLDGVAG' A
#
# COMPACT_ATOMS: atom_id res chain seq x y z
N MET A 1 0.11 -9.52 -0.83
CA MET A 1 -0.65 -8.33 -0.41
C MET A 1 -1.01 -7.42 -1.58
N HIS A 2 -0.06 -6.74 -2.25
CA HIS A 2 -0.40 -5.83 -3.37
C HIS A 2 -1.23 -6.50 -4.49
N GLU A 3 -0.92 -7.76 -4.87
CA GLU A 3 -1.72 -8.52 -5.84
C GLU A 3 -3.15 -8.82 -5.36
N HIS A 4 -3.34 -8.99 -4.05
CA HIS A 4 -4.66 -9.20 -3.46
C HIS A 4 -5.48 -7.90 -3.54
N LEU A 5 -4.89 -6.78 -3.11
CA LEU A 5 -5.50 -5.45 -3.24
C LEU A 5 -5.82 -5.10 -4.70
N ALA A 6 -4.96 -5.46 -5.65
CA ALA A 6 -5.21 -5.25 -7.08
C ALA A 6 -6.46 -6.00 -7.57
N ARG A 7 -6.70 -7.23 -7.09
CA ARG A 7 -7.93 -7.99 -7.41
C ARG A 7 -9.19 -7.35 -6.84
N LEU A 8 -9.06 -6.61 -5.74
CA LEU A 8 -10.13 -5.80 -5.17
C LEU A 8 -10.23 -4.42 -5.83
N GLY A 9 -9.47 -4.13 -6.88
CA GLY A 9 -9.50 -2.82 -7.53
C GLY A 9 -8.87 -1.70 -6.68
N VAL A 10 -7.92 -2.05 -5.81
CA VAL A 10 -7.14 -1.12 -4.99
C VAL A 10 -5.71 -1.05 -5.52
N ASN A 11 -5.30 0.11 -6.04
CA ASN A 11 -3.93 0.33 -6.52
C ASN A 11 -3.00 0.69 -5.35
N ALA A 12 -2.32 -0.31 -4.80
CA ALA A 12 -1.36 -0.16 -3.71
C ALA A 12 -0.05 -0.88 -4.05
N PRO A 13 0.91 -0.23 -4.74
CA PRO A 13 2.18 -0.86 -5.11
C PRO A 13 3.01 -1.26 -3.88
N ALA A 14 3.89 -2.26 -4.06
CA ALA A 14 4.83 -2.72 -3.05
C ALA A 14 6.28 -2.47 -3.49
N SER A 15 7.02 -1.68 -2.72
CA SER A 15 8.46 -1.42 -2.95
C SER A 15 9.09 -0.66 -1.78
N ASN A 16 10.40 -0.43 -1.85
CA ASN A 16 11.10 0.55 -1.02
C ASN A 16 10.94 1.99 -1.53
N PHE A 17 10.38 2.20 -2.72
CA PHE A 17 10.12 3.52 -3.32
C PHE A 17 11.34 4.44 -3.38
N TYR A 18 12.52 3.88 -3.68
CA TYR A 18 13.81 4.59 -3.65
C TYR A 18 14.21 5.11 -2.26
N ALA A 19 13.51 4.69 -1.21
CA ALA A 19 13.77 5.03 0.19
C ALA A 19 14.41 3.87 0.95
N LEU A 20 15.46 3.26 0.36
CA LEU A 20 16.08 2.02 0.85
C LEU A 20 16.56 2.12 2.30
N GLU A 21 17.24 3.21 2.67
CA GLU A 21 17.76 3.40 4.03
C GLU A 21 16.65 3.57 5.06
N ALA A 22 15.57 4.28 4.72
CA ALA A 22 14.40 4.42 5.58
C ALA A 22 13.69 3.07 5.75
N SER A 23 13.52 2.32 4.66
CA SER A 23 12.95 0.99 4.64
C SER A 23 13.70 0.04 5.59
N ARG A 24 15.03 0.01 5.50
CA ARG A 24 15.90 -0.77 6.39
C ARG A 24 15.79 -0.32 7.85
N ARG A 25 15.79 1.00 8.10
CA ARG A 25 15.69 1.55 9.46
C ARG A 25 14.36 1.20 10.15
N LEU A 26 13.29 1.04 9.37
CA LEU A 26 11.96 0.63 9.83
C LEU A 26 11.79 -0.90 9.90
N GLY A 27 12.80 -1.70 9.54
CA GLY A 27 12.73 -3.16 9.56
C GLY A 27 12.00 -3.78 8.37
N LEU A 28 11.73 -3.01 7.31
CA LEU A 28 11.02 -3.45 6.11
C LEU A 28 11.95 -4.08 5.04
N GLY A 29 13.26 -3.99 5.27
CA GLY A 29 14.29 -4.55 4.38
C GLY A 29 14.31 -3.91 2.99
N ASP A 30 14.91 -4.61 2.03
CA ASP A 30 15.08 -4.09 0.65
C ASP A 30 13.79 -4.16 -0.17
N ALA A 31 12.84 -5.03 0.25
CA ALA A 31 11.53 -5.18 -0.37
C ALA A 31 10.59 -4.00 -0.06
N GLY A 32 10.70 -3.41 1.13
CA GLY A 32 9.88 -2.28 1.56
C GLY A 32 8.48 -2.66 1.97
N ALA A 33 7.51 -1.81 1.64
CA ALA A 33 6.13 -1.94 2.11
C ALA A 33 5.12 -1.76 0.97
N VAL A 34 3.89 -2.19 1.23
CA VAL A 34 2.73 -1.76 0.44
C VAL A 34 2.42 -0.31 0.82
N ARG A 35 2.19 0.54 -0.18
CA ARG A 35 1.85 1.95 0.04
C ARG A 35 0.54 2.30 -0.66
N ALA A 36 -0.45 2.72 0.12
CA ALA A 36 -1.64 3.37 -0.39
C ALA A 36 -1.47 4.90 -0.30
N GLY A 37 -1.71 5.60 -1.41
CA GLY A 37 -1.74 7.06 -1.46
C GLY A 37 -3.17 7.56 -1.68
N ILE A 38 -3.49 8.70 -1.08
CA ILE A 38 -4.78 9.37 -1.26
C ILE A 38 -4.59 10.73 -1.94
N ALA A 39 -5.63 11.22 -2.61
CA ALA A 39 -5.66 12.51 -3.27
C ALA A 39 -6.97 13.25 -2.95
N ALA A 40 -7.10 14.50 -3.39
CA ALA A 40 -8.29 15.32 -3.14
C ALA A 40 -9.59 14.73 -3.70
N TYR A 41 -9.49 13.76 -4.61
CA TYR A 41 -10.60 13.05 -5.24
C TYR A 41 -10.80 11.63 -4.70
N THR A 42 -10.04 11.21 -3.68
CA THR A 42 -10.26 9.91 -3.04
C THR A 42 -11.57 9.91 -2.28
N THR A 43 -12.39 8.88 -2.46
CA THR A 43 -13.69 8.75 -1.80
C THR A 43 -13.62 7.85 -0.56
N GLN A 44 -14.65 7.93 0.30
CA GLN A 44 -14.75 7.06 1.46
C GLN A 44 -14.87 5.58 1.06
N ASP A 45 -15.67 5.26 0.03
CA ASP A 45 -15.81 3.90 -0.49
C ASP A 45 -14.48 3.29 -0.97
N GLU A 46 -13.57 4.11 -1.51
CA GLU A 46 -12.24 3.66 -1.90
C GLU A 46 -11.35 3.37 -0.69
N VAL A 47 -11.49 4.14 0.39
CA VAL A 47 -10.80 3.90 1.66
C VAL A 47 -11.34 2.63 2.32
N ASP A 48 -12.65 2.45 2.35
CA ASP A 48 -13.28 1.27 2.95
C ASP A 48 -12.81 0.00 2.22
N ARG A 49 -12.76 0.02 0.89
CA ARG A 49 -12.24 -1.11 0.09
C ARG A 49 -10.78 -1.44 0.39
N LEU A 50 -9.95 -0.42 0.63
CA LEU A 50 -8.57 -0.62 1.07
C LEU A 50 -8.51 -1.27 2.45
N LEU A 51 -9.32 -0.80 3.40
CA LEU A 51 -9.34 -1.33 4.77
C LEU A 51 -9.81 -2.79 4.79
N ASP A 52 -10.90 -3.10 4.08
CA ASP A 52 -11.41 -4.46 3.94
C ASP A 52 -10.34 -5.40 3.35
N GLY A 53 -9.63 -4.95 2.31
CA GLY A 53 -8.57 -5.73 1.67
C GLY A 53 -7.29 -5.90 2.51
N VAL A 54 -7.06 -5.07 3.52
CA VAL A 54 -5.93 -5.21 4.46
C VAL A 54 -6.30 -6.04 5.68
N ALA A 55 -7.58 -6.08 6.05
CA ALA A 55 -8.09 -6.86 7.18
C ALA A 55 -8.23 -8.36 6.88
N GLY A 56 -8.35 -8.75 5.59
CA GLY A 56 -8.44 -10.14 5.13
C GLY A 56 -7.09 -10.82 4.94
#